data_AF-A0A960WJJ0-F1
#
_entry.id   AF-A0A960WJJ0-F1
#
_cell.length_a   1.000
_cell.length_b   1.000
_cell.length_c   1.000
_cell.angle_alpha   90.00
_cell.angle_beta   90.00
_cell.angle_gamma   90.00
#
_symmetry.space_group_name_H-M   'P 1'
#
loop_
_entity.id
_entity.type
_entity.pdbx_description
1 polymer ?
#
loop_
_entity_poly.entity_id
_entity_poly.type
_entity_poly.pdbx_seq_one_letter_code
_entity_poly.pdbx_strand_id
1 'polypeptide(L)'
;MKQIAAKLTEAQKYAFSIRPKVGGFPVLAEVLRQAGFQMNRWSLPSCQSIYHMADGSVVQQETPLITGTHEIPEFDREDLIKAL
;
A
#
# COMPACT_ATOMS: atom_id res chain seq x y z
N MET A 1 14.21 -16.64 -6.17
CA MET A 1 13.07 -15.77 -6.53
C MET A 1 12.15 -15.54 -5.31
N LYS A 2 12.56 -14.70 -4.35
CA LYS A 2 11.73 -14.15 -3.24
C LYS A 2 12.24 -12.79 -2.72
N GLN A 3 13.17 -12.15 -3.42
CA GLN A 3 13.97 -11.08 -2.84
C GLN A 3 13.17 -9.78 -2.62
N ILE A 4 12.31 -9.39 -3.57
CA ILE A 4 11.49 -8.18 -3.44
C ILE A 4 10.44 -8.33 -2.33
N ALA A 5 9.80 -9.49 -2.20
CA ALA A 5 8.82 -9.75 -1.14
C ALA A 5 9.45 -9.73 0.26
N ALA A 6 10.61 -10.39 0.43
CA ALA A 6 11.34 -10.33 1.70
C ALA A 6 11.77 -8.89 2.03
N LYS A 7 12.27 -8.15 1.03
CA LYS A 7 12.66 -6.74 1.18
C LYS A 7 11.49 -5.87 1.63
N LEU A 8 10.30 -6.07 1.05
CA LEU A 8 9.08 -5.37 1.45
C LEU A 8 8.75 -5.65 2.92
N THR A 9 8.71 -6.93 3.32
CA THR A 9 8.36 -7.33 4.69
C THR A 9 9.35 -6.78 5.71
N GLU A 10 10.66 -6.84 5.44
CA GLU A 10 11.68 -6.30 6.36
C GLU A 10 11.62 -4.76 6.43
N ALA A 11 11.39 -4.07 5.31
CA ALA A 11 11.20 -2.62 5.31
C ALA A 11 9.95 -2.22 6.11
N GLN A 12 8.82 -2.92 5.95
CA GLN A 12 7.61 -2.68 6.74
C GLN A 12 7.83 -2.92 8.23
N LYS A 13 8.49 -4.03 8.61
CA LYS A 13 8.83 -4.32 10.01
C LYS A 13 9.68 -3.22 10.63
N TYR A 14 10.69 -2.74 9.90
CA TYR A 14 11.53 -1.64 10.35
C TYR A 14 10.72 -0.34 10.50
N ALA A 15 9.93 0.03 9.48
CA ALA A 15 9.07 1.20 9.55
C ALA A 15 8.13 1.15 10.78
N PHE A 16 7.57 -0.01 11.09
CA PHE A 16 6.70 -0.17 12.24
C PHE A 16 7.43 -0.11 13.59
N SER A 17 8.70 -0.50 13.66
CA SER A 17 9.48 -0.40 14.91
C SER A 17 9.89 1.04 15.24
N ILE A 18 10.05 1.90 14.23
CA ILE A 18 10.43 3.30 14.40
C ILE A 18 9.27 4.30 14.26
N ARG A 19 8.03 3.81 14.04
CA ARG A 19 6.90 4.71 13.75
C ARG A 19 6.56 5.61 14.94
N PRO A 20 6.30 6.91 14.72
CA PRO A 20 5.76 7.78 15.75
C PRO A 20 4.32 7.39 16.11
N LYS A 21 3.86 7.85 17.27
CA LYS A 21 2.47 7.64 17.72
C LYS A 21 1.44 8.29 16.79
N VAL A 22 1.79 9.41 16.17
CA VAL A 22 0.97 10.16 15.21
C VAL A 22 1.81 10.41 13.96
N GLY A 23 1.22 10.24 12.76
CA GLY A 23 1.94 10.47 11.51
C GLY A 23 2.88 9.32 11.10
N GLY A 24 2.50 8.07 11.35
CA GLY A 24 3.31 6.90 10.97
C GLY A 24 3.45 6.66 9.46
N PHE A 25 2.51 7.15 8.65
CA PHE A 25 2.52 6.95 7.20
C PHE A 25 3.72 7.58 6.49
N PRO A 26 4.08 8.86 6.74
CA PRO A 26 5.32 9.44 6.21
C PRO A 26 6.58 8.61 6.49
N VAL A 27 6.69 8.04 7.69
CA VAL A 27 7.84 7.19 8.07
C VAL A 27 7.85 5.89 7.26
N LEU A 28 6.70 5.23 7.12
CA LEU A 28 6.58 4.04 6.26
C LEU A 28 6.95 4.36 4.81
N ALA A 29 6.43 5.46 4.26
CA ALA A 29 6.71 5.87 2.89
C ALA A 29 8.21 6.12 2.66
N GLU A 30 8.87 6.80 3.60
CA GLU A 30 10.30 7.08 3.50
C GLU A 30 11.15 5.80 3.61
N VAL A 31 10.82 4.90 4.54
CA VAL A 31 11.51 3.60 4.66
C VAL A 31 11.37 2.77 3.39
N LEU A 32 10.16 2.72 2.79
CA LEU A 32 9.93 2.01 1.53
C LEU A 32 10.72 2.66 0.38
N ARG A 33 10.77 3.99 0.32
CA ARG A 33 11.56 4.73 -0.67
C ARG A 33 13.05 4.41 -0.54
N GLN A 34 13.60 4.39 0.67
CA GLN A 34 15.00 4.00 0.93
C GLN A 34 15.27 2.54 0.58
N ALA A 35 14.28 1.65 0.75
CA ALA A 35 14.33 0.28 0.28
C ALA A 35 14.20 0.15 -1.26
N GLY A 36 14.03 1.25 -2.00
CA GLY A 36 14.01 1.29 -3.45
C GLY A 36 12.62 1.08 -4.08
N PHE A 37 11.55 1.11 -3.28
CA PHE A 37 10.19 1.13 -3.81
C PHE A 37 9.84 2.54 -4.32
N GLN A 38 9.28 2.61 -5.52
CA GLN A 38 9.00 3.86 -6.23
C GLN A 38 7.51 4.22 -6.22
N MET A 39 6.64 3.21 -6.14
CA MET A 39 5.18 3.40 -6.17
C MET A 39 4.49 2.29 -5.39
N ASN A 40 3.45 2.64 -4.64
CA ASN A 40 2.47 1.70 -4.10
C ASN A 40 1.12 2.01 -4.76
N ARG A 41 0.55 1.04 -5.48
CA ARG A 41 -0.81 1.12 -6.01
C ARG A 41 -1.73 0.30 -5.14
N TRP A 42 -2.66 0.96 -4.47
CA TRP A 42 -3.68 0.32 -3.64
C TRP A 42 -5.01 0.23 -4.36
N SER A 43 -5.64 -0.94 -4.29
CA SER A 43 -7.00 -1.20 -4.75
C SER A 43 -7.84 -1.68 -3.57
N LEU A 44 -8.73 -0.82 -3.07
CA LEU A 44 -9.54 -1.10 -1.89
C LEU A 44 -10.51 -2.29 -2.07
N PRO A 45 -11.25 -2.45 -3.19
CA PRO A 45 -12.20 -3.55 -3.33
C PRO A 45 -11.57 -4.93 -3.16
N SER A 46 -10.33 -5.08 -3.62
CA SER A 46 -9.54 -6.28 -3.45
C SER A 46 -8.66 -6.25 -2.20
N CYS A 47 -8.53 -5.18 -1.42
CA CYS A 47 -7.54 -5.07 -0.35
C CYS A 47 -6.10 -5.40 -0.85
N GLN A 48 -5.76 -4.92 -2.04
CA GLN A 48 -4.52 -5.24 -2.72
C GLN A 48 -3.58 -4.05 -2.78
N SER A 49 -2.31 -4.26 -2.41
CA SER A 49 -1.19 -3.36 -2.67
C SER A 49 -0.26 -3.98 -3.72
N ILE A 50 0.07 -3.24 -4.78
CA ILE A 50 1.19 -3.56 -5.67
C ILE A 50 2.30 -2.55 -5.43
N TYR A 51 3.47 -3.04 -5.02
CA TYR A 51 4.68 -2.23 -4.80
C TYR A 51 5.63 -2.40 -5.98
N HIS A 52 5.99 -1.28 -6.60
CA HIS A 52 6.86 -1.24 -7.76
C HIS A 52 8.28 -0.81 -7.40
N MET A 53 9.27 -1.48 -7.99
CA MET A 53 10.69 -1.14 -8.00
C MET A 53 11.17 -1.08 -9.45
N ALA A 54 12.37 -0.56 -9.68
CA ALA A 54 12.95 -0.48 -11.02
C ALA A 54 13.15 -1.85 -11.69
N ASP A 55 13.40 -2.90 -10.90
CA ASP A 55 13.75 -4.26 -11.33
C ASP A 55 12.59 -5.27 -11.19
N GLY A 56 11.44 -4.84 -10.70
CA GLY A 56 10.30 -5.73 -10.53
C GLY A 56 9.19 -5.18 -9.64
N SER A 57 8.23 -6.02 -9.31
CA SER A 57 7.10 -5.64 -8.47
C SER A 57 6.66 -6.79 -7.57
N VAL A 58 6.05 -6.46 -6.45
CA VAL A 58 5.47 -7.44 -5.52
C VAL A 58 4.04 -7.04 -5.19
N VAL A 59 3.17 -8.05 -5.12
CA VAL A 59 1.78 -7.90 -4.67
C VAL A 59 1.65 -8.38 -3.23
N GLN A 60 0.93 -7.60 -2.42
CA GLN A 60 0.40 -8.02 -1.12
C GLN A 60 -1.13 -7.95 -1.21
N GLN A 61 -1.79 -9.07 -0.93
CA GLN A 61 -3.22 -9.29 -1.16
C GLN A 61 -3.83 -9.84 0.12
N GLU A 62 -4.82 -9.14 0.66
CA GLU A 62 -5.62 -9.63 1.79
C GLU A 62 -6.97 -10.16 1.31
N THR A 63 -7.89 -10.50 2.22
CA THR A 63 -9.26 -10.90 1.86
C THR A 63 -9.98 -9.74 1.14
N PRO A 64 -10.47 -9.94 -0.11
CA PRO A 64 -11.25 -8.92 -0.81
C PRO A 64 -12.53 -8.53 -0.07
N LEU A 65 -12.95 -7.27 -0.19
CA LEU A 65 -14.23 -6.79 0.34
C LEU A 65 -15.41 -7.26 -0.51
N ILE A 66 -15.19 -7.38 -1.82
CA ILE A 66 -16.19 -7.81 -2.79
C ILE A 66 -15.59 -8.79 -3.79
N THR A 67 -16.42 -9.67 -4.34
CA THR A 67 -16.07 -10.61 -5.41
C THR A 67 -17.10 -10.53 -6.53
N GLY A 68 -16.70 -10.90 -7.75
CA GLY A 68 -17.56 -10.79 -8.94
C GLY A 68 -17.46 -9.42 -9.62
N THR A 69 -18.49 -9.08 -10.40
CA THR A 69 -18.53 -7.84 -11.20
C THR A 69 -19.45 -6.83 -10.53
N HIS A 70 -18.96 -5.61 -10.32
CA HIS A 70 -19.69 -4.52 -9.67
C HIS A 70 -19.46 -3.22 -10.46
N GLU A 71 -20.43 -2.32 -10.43
CA GLU A 71 -20.26 -0.98 -10.98
C GLU A 71 -19.37 -0.13 -10.06
N ILE A 72 -18.53 0.72 -10.67
CA ILE A 72 -17.74 1.71 -9.93
C ILE A 72 -18.55 3.00 -9.93
N PRO A 73 -18.93 3.53 -8.75
CA PRO A 73 -19.67 4.79 -8.69
C PRO A 73 -18.80 5.93 -9.23
N GLU A 74 -19.45 6.96 -9.77
CA GLU A 74 -18.77 8.20 -10.12
C GLU A 74 -18.15 8.85 -8.87
N PHE A 75 -17.08 9.60 -9.08
CA PHE A 75 -16.40 10.28 -7.99
C PHE A 75 -17.27 11.41 -7.40
N ASP A 76 -17.58 11.32 -6.11
CA ASP A 76 -18.23 12.37 -5.35
C ASP A 76 -17.22 13.07 -4.43
N ARG A 77 -16.92 14.34 -4.75
CA ARG A 77 -15.98 15.17 -3.98
C ARG A 77 -16.52 15.54 -2.59
N GLU A 78 -17.82 15.81 -2.48
CA GLU A 78 -18.42 16.29 -1.24
C GLU A 78 -18.53 15.17 -0.22
N ASP A 79 -18.88 13.97 -0.67
CA ASP A 79 -18.90 12.78 0.18
C ASP A 79 -17.48 12.36 0.60
N LEU A 80 -16.47 12.54 -0.26
CA LEU A 80 -15.07 12.35 0.13
C LEU A 80 -14.67 13.33 1.25
N ILE A 81 -14.98 14.62 1.12
CA ILE A 81 -14.59 15.63 2.12
C ILE A 81 -15.25 15.36 3.47
N LYS A 82 -16.51 14.92 3.49
CA LYS A 82 -17.20 14.55 4.74
C LYS A 82 -16.58 13.34 5.45
N ALA A 83 -15.89 12.46 4.71
CA ALA A 83 -15.32 11.23 5.23
C ALA A 83 -13.86 11.37 5.73
N LEU A 84 -13.19 12.50 5.46
CA LEU A 84 -11.84 12.81 5.90
C LEU A 84 -11.84 13.57 7.24
#